data_AF-A0A931VIN6-F1
#
_entry.id   AF-A0A931VIN6-F1
#
_cell.length_a   1.000
_cell.length_b   1.000
_cell.length_c   1.000
_cell.angle_alpha   90.00
_cell.angle_beta   90.00
_cell.angle_gamma   90.00
#
_symmetry.space_group_name_H-M   'P 1'
#
loop_
_entity.id
_entity.type
_entity.pdbx_description
1 polymer ?
#
loop_
_entity_poly.entity_id
_entity_poly.type
_entity_poly.pdbx_seq_one_letter_code
_entity_poly.pdbx_strand_id
1 'polypeptide(L)'
;MENKFIIKFPPKDYKLFFKRIFSIFLFLIFILSSSPISAYDDQTTHPAITDEIVDFYNLKLDQKIPDNFKEQIIQGSIDEDQFPRYFNHFYDPVSFSIGTMGWKGYRILGIKPLSITLMITKKRLITL
;
A
#
# COMPACT_ATOMS: atom_id res chain seq x y z
N MET A 1 -66.31 21.24 -11.28
CA MET A 1 -65.45 21.30 -10.08
C MET A 1 -64.04 20.98 -10.53
N GLU A 2 -63.16 21.98 -10.58
CA GLU A 2 -61.77 21.79 -11.02
C GLU A 2 -60.91 21.31 -9.86
N ASN A 3 -60.44 20.05 -9.92
CA ASN A 3 -59.43 19.54 -9.02
C ASN A 3 -58.07 20.14 -9.39
N LYS A 4 -57.70 21.25 -8.74
CA LYS A 4 -56.34 21.79 -8.80
C LYS A 4 -55.41 20.84 -8.06
N PHE A 5 -54.66 20.01 -8.79
CA PHE A 5 -53.51 19.29 -8.25
C PHE A 5 -52.46 20.31 -7.80
N ILE A 6 -52.37 20.55 -6.49
CA ILE A 6 -51.30 21.36 -5.90
C ILE A 6 -50.02 20.52 -5.97
N ILE A 7 -49.17 20.81 -6.96
CA ILE A 7 -47.81 20.29 -7.01
C ILE A 7 -47.04 20.95 -5.86
N LYS A 8 -46.79 20.20 -4.79
CA LYS A 8 -45.93 20.65 -3.70
C LYS A 8 -44.50 20.72 -4.22
N PHE A 9 -44.01 21.94 -4.45
CA PHE A 9 -42.61 22.18 -4.80
C PHE A 9 -41.69 21.57 -3.73
N PRO A 10 -40.52 21.04 -4.12
CA PRO A 10 -39.61 20.39 -3.19
C PRO A 10 -39.14 21.36 -2.10
N PRO A 11 -38.82 20.85 -0.89
CA PRO A 11 -38.41 21.68 0.25
C PRO A 11 -37.22 22.59 -0.10
N LYS A 12 -37.13 23.75 0.56
CA LYS A 12 -36.14 24.82 0.31
C LYS A 12 -34.67 24.36 0.36
N ASP A 13 -34.41 23.16 0.86
CA ASP A 13 -33.09 22.56 1.01
C ASP A 13 -32.66 21.68 -0.17
N TYR A 14 -33.32 21.82 -1.33
CA TYR A 14 -32.97 21.11 -2.57
C TYR A 14 -31.47 21.21 -2.93
N LYS A 15 -30.78 22.29 -2.52
CA LYS A 15 -29.33 22.46 -2.68
C LYS A 15 -28.53 21.44 -1.89
N LEU A 16 -28.93 21.14 -0.65
CA LEU A 16 -28.24 20.14 0.19
C LEU A 16 -28.51 18.73 -0.32
N PHE A 17 -29.75 18.47 -0.73
CA PHE A 17 -30.15 17.21 -1.36
C PHE A 17 -29.37 16.96 -2.67
N PHE A 18 -29.30 17.97 -3.55
CA PHE A 18 -28.56 17.88 -4.82
C PHE A 18 -27.06 17.70 -4.59
N LYS A 19 -26.46 18.40 -3.63
CA LYS A 19 -25.04 18.20 -3.25
C LYS A 19 -24.76 16.77 -2.81
N ARG A 20 -25.63 16.16 -2.01
CA ARG A 20 -25.48 14.76 -1.58
C ARG A 20 -25.53 13.80 -2.76
N ILE A 21 -26.52 13.97 -3.65
CA ILE A 21 -26.65 13.15 -4.86
C ILE A 21 -25.41 13.31 -5.73
N PHE A 22 -24.95 14.53 -5.94
CA PHE A 22 -23.77 14.83 -6.74
C PHE A 22 -22.49 14.20 -6.16
N SER A 23 -22.30 14.27 -4.83
CA SER A 23 -21.18 13.61 -4.16
C SER A 23 -21.22 12.09 -4.30
N ILE A 24 -22.40 11.46 -4.14
CA ILE A 24 -22.57 10.02 -4.32
C ILE A 24 -22.28 9.64 -5.79
N PHE A 25 -22.78 10.43 -6.73
CA PHE A 25 -22.55 10.21 -8.15
C PHE A 25 -21.06 10.30 -8.52
N LEU A 26 -20.34 11.28 -8.00
CA LEU A 26 -18.88 11.39 -8.18
C LEU A 26 -18.13 10.20 -7.56
N PHE A 27 -18.54 9.76 -6.36
CA PHE A 27 -17.94 8.59 -5.73
C PHE A 27 -18.17 7.32 -6.56
N LEU A 28 -19.38 7.13 -7.10
CA LEU A 28 -19.68 6.00 -7.99
C LEU A 28 -18.86 6.06 -9.28
N ILE A 29 -18.73 7.23 -9.91
CA ILE A 29 -17.86 7.39 -11.08
C ILE A 29 -16.42 7.01 -10.72
N PHE A 30 -15.90 7.46 -9.58
CA PHE A 30 -14.54 7.16 -9.15
C PHE A 30 -14.31 5.65 -8.99
N ILE A 31 -15.21 4.94 -8.31
CA ILE A 31 -15.13 3.49 -8.14
C ILE A 31 -15.24 2.77 -9.49
N LEU A 32 -16.19 3.17 -10.34
CA LEU A 32 -16.40 2.54 -11.65
C LEU A 32 -15.30 2.85 -12.68
N SER A 33 -14.60 3.98 -12.52
CA SER A 33 -13.48 4.37 -13.37
C SER A 33 -12.15 3.76 -12.91
N SER A 34 -12.13 3.11 -11.74
CA SER A 34 -10.92 2.43 -11.28
C SER A 34 -10.68 1.17 -12.12
N SER A 35 -9.54 1.14 -12.80
CA SER A 35 -9.10 -0.06 -13.50
C SER A 35 -8.37 -0.98 -12.51
N PRO A 36 -8.54 -2.31 -12.58
CA PRO A 36 -7.71 -3.21 -11.80
C PRO A 36 -6.25 -3.00 -12.20
N ILE A 37 -5.41 -2.70 -11.22
CA ILE A 37 -3.96 -2.65 -11.39
C ILE A 37 -3.42 -3.99 -10.92
N SER A 38 -2.72 -4.71 -11.79
CA SER A 38 -2.02 -5.93 -11.42
C SER A 38 -0.67 -5.57 -10.81
N ALA A 39 -0.37 -6.12 -9.65
CA ALA A 39 0.95 -6.08 -9.03
C ALA A 39 1.49 -7.51 -8.90
N TYR A 40 2.80 -7.65 -8.78
CA TYR A 40 3.44 -8.91 -8.47
C TYR A 40 3.08 -9.34 -7.04
N ASP A 41 2.79 -10.63 -6.86
CA ASP A 41 2.36 -11.22 -5.60
C ASP A 41 3.59 -11.64 -4.76
N ASP A 42 3.59 -11.29 -3.47
CA ASP A 42 4.65 -11.57 -2.51
C ASP A 42 4.85 -13.07 -2.25
N GLN A 43 3.81 -13.88 -2.47
CA GLN A 43 3.88 -15.34 -2.33
C GLN A 43 4.39 -16.05 -3.57
N THR A 44 4.57 -15.34 -4.69
CA THR A 44 5.02 -15.95 -5.95
C THR A 44 6.31 -15.31 -6.46
N THR A 45 6.35 -13.99 -6.57
CA THR A 45 7.41 -13.28 -7.27
C THR A 45 8.65 -13.11 -6.39
N HIS A 46 8.46 -12.69 -5.13
CA HIS A 46 9.56 -12.58 -4.18
C HIS A 46 10.29 -13.92 -3.97
N PRO A 47 9.60 -15.03 -3.64
CA PRO A 47 10.29 -16.29 -3.44
C PRO A 47 10.97 -16.80 -4.71
N ALA A 48 10.35 -16.70 -5.89
CA ALA A 48 10.93 -17.16 -7.14
C ALA A 48 12.19 -16.37 -7.54
N ILE A 49 12.18 -15.04 -7.40
CA ILE A 49 13.37 -14.22 -7.69
C ILE A 49 14.48 -14.52 -6.68
N THR A 50 14.14 -14.68 -5.41
CA THR A 50 15.12 -15.00 -4.36
C THR A 50 15.75 -16.38 -4.55
N ASP A 51 14.97 -17.37 -4.96
CA ASP A 51 15.43 -18.71 -5.32
C ASP A 51 16.51 -18.66 -6.41
N GLU A 52 16.22 -17.98 -7.52
CA GLU A 52 17.14 -17.78 -8.65
C GLU A 52 18.42 -17.01 -8.26
N ILE A 53 18.31 -16.03 -7.36
CA ILE A 53 19.47 -15.29 -6.85
C ILE A 53 20.41 -16.21 -6.06
N VAL A 54 19.86 -17.06 -5.18
CA VAL A 54 20.68 -17.99 -4.40
C VAL A 54 21.33 -19.03 -5.31
N ASP A 55 20.61 -19.54 -6.30
CA ASP A 55 21.17 -20.48 -7.28
C ASP A 55 22.27 -19.83 -8.12
N PHE A 56 22.05 -18.61 -8.59
CA PHE A 56 23.07 -17.85 -9.30
C PHE A 56 24.31 -17.60 -8.42
N TYR A 57 24.13 -17.22 -7.15
CA TYR A 57 25.23 -17.07 -6.19
C TYR A 57 26.02 -18.38 -6.04
N ASN A 58 25.31 -19.49 -5.82
CA ASN A 58 25.90 -20.82 -5.68
C ASN A 58 26.57 -21.31 -6.96
N LEU A 59 26.17 -20.86 -8.14
CA LEU A 59 26.87 -21.18 -9.38
C LEU A 59 28.17 -20.39 -9.55
N LYS A 60 28.27 -19.17 -9.00
CA LYS A 60 29.39 -18.25 -9.24
C LYS A 60 30.48 -18.28 -8.18
N LEU A 61 30.17 -18.66 -6.95
CA LEU A 61 31.10 -18.51 -5.81
C LEU A 61 31.39 -19.86 -5.16
N ASP A 62 32.61 -20.04 -4.65
CA ASP A 62 33.05 -21.31 -4.06
C ASP A 62 32.36 -21.59 -2.72
N GLN A 63 32.13 -20.54 -1.92
CA GLN A 63 31.34 -20.64 -0.69
C GLN A 63 29.86 -20.74 -1.05
N LYS A 64 29.27 -21.92 -0.88
CA LYS A 64 27.85 -22.17 -1.18
C LYS A 64 26.97 -21.83 0.02
N ILE A 65 25.78 -21.30 -0.28
CA ILE A 65 24.65 -21.25 0.62
C ILE A 65 23.99 -22.63 0.63
N PRO A 66 23.90 -23.30 1.79
CA PRO A 66 23.24 -24.60 1.91
C PRO A 66 21.72 -24.46 1.82
N ASP A 67 21.03 -25.53 1.41
CA ASP A 67 19.59 -25.53 1.11
C ASP A 67 18.73 -25.06 2.30
N ASN A 68 19.08 -25.47 3.52
CA ASN A 68 18.35 -25.04 4.72
C ASN A 68 18.42 -23.52 4.94
N PHE A 69 19.52 -22.88 4.52
CA PHE A 69 19.66 -21.43 4.61
C PHE A 69 19.00 -20.74 3.41
N LYS A 70 19.00 -21.38 2.23
CA LYS A 70 18.24 -20.93 1.06
C LYS A 70 16.75 -20.79 1.39
N GLU A 71 16.15 -21.80 2.02
CA GLU A 71 14.74 -21.77 2.47
C GLU A 71 14.46 -20.59 3.42
N GLN A 72 15.39 -20.29 4.34
CA GLN A 72 15.26 -19.16 5.26
C GLN A 72 15.35 -17.81 4.54
N ILE A 73 16.23 -17.68 3.54
CA ILE A 73 16.34 -16.46 2.72
C ILE A 73 15.04 -16.25 1.92
N ILE A 74 14.51 -17.31 1.30
CA ILE A 74 13.24 -17.28 0.58
C ILE A 74 12.10 -16.85 1.50
N GLN A 75 11.99 -17.46 2.69
CA GLN A 75 10.97 -17.05 3.66
C GLN A 75 11.15 -15.59 4.10
N GLY A 76 12.40 -15.16 4.29
CA GLY A 76 12.72 -13.76 4.60
C GLY A 76 12.24 -12.78 3.53
N SER A 77 12.27 -13.17 2.25
CA SER A 77 11.76 -12.34 1.14
C SER A 77 10.23 -12.17 1.17
N ILE A 78 9.50 -13.20 1.59
CA ILE A 78 8.04 -13.15 1.78
C ILE A 78 7.71 -12.31 3.01
N ASP A 79 8.43 -12.54 4.11
CA ASP A 79 8.10 -11.90 5.37
C ASP A 79 8.35 -10.38 5.35
N GLU A 80 9.16 -9.86 4.43
CA GLU A 80 9.45 -8.43 4.29
C GLU A 80 8.21 -7.60 3.92
N ASP A 81 7.23 -8.19 3.23
CA ASP A 81 5.94 -7.55 2.91
C ASP A 81 4.96 -7.54 4.09
N GLN A 82 5.32 -8.17 5.21
CA GLN A 82 4.48 -8.17 6.41
C GLN A 82 4.46 -6.81 7.11
N PHE A 83 3.30 -6.43 7.64
CA PHE A 83 3.17 -5.19 8.42
C PHE A 83 4.14 -5.16 9.62
N PRO A 84 4.83 -4.04 9.89
CA PRO A 84 4.82 -2.76 9.18
C PRO A 84 6.00 -2.59 8.19
N ARG A 85 6.68 -3.66 7.78
CA ARG A 85 7.96 -3.57 7.04
C ARG A 85 7.80 -3.06 5.62
N TYR A 86 6.69 -3.38 4.95
CA TYR A 86 6.39 -2.91 3.59
C TYR A 86 6.44 -1.38 3.41
N PHE A 87 6.30 -0.60 4.50
CA PHE A 87 6.44 0.86 4.43
C PHE A 87 7.83 1.32 3.94
N ASN A 88 8.84 0.45 4.02
CA ASN A 88 10.21 0.75 3.58
C ASN A 88 10.48 0.38 2.11
N HIS A 89 9.50 -0.13 1.35
CA HIS A 89 9.73 -0.63 -0.01
C HIS A 89 9.92 0.45 -1.08
N PHE A 90 9.70 1.72 -0.75
CA PHE A 90 9.86 2.80 -1.73
C PHE A 90 11.17 3.56 -1.52
N TYR A 91 11.97 3.57 -2.57
CA TYR A 91 13.22 4.29 -2.69
C TYR A 91 13.17 5.21 -3.91
N ASP A 92 13.58 6.48 -3.75
CA ASP A 92 13.75 7.43 -4.84
C ASP A 92 15.26 7.59 -5.14
N PRO A 93 15.74 7.11 -6.31
CA PRO A 93 17.16 7.20 -6.66
C PRO A 93 17.60 8.61 -7.11
N VAL A 94 16.68 9.51 -7.47
CA VAL A 94 17.02 10.82 -8.09
C VAL A 94 17.21 11.92 -7.04
N SER A 95 16.38 11.95 -6.01
CA SER A 95 16.38 13.02 -5.00
C SER A 95 17.48 12.88 -3.93
N PHE A 96 18.38 11.91 -4.08
CA PHE A 96 19.42 11.59 -3.12
C PHE A 96 20.46 12.71 -2.90
N SER A 97 20.62 13.65 -3.84
CA SER A 97 21.52 14.81 -3.71
C SER A 97 20.99 15.90 -2.77
N ILE A 98 19.73 15.81 -2.32
CA ILE A 98 19.16 16.72 -1.32
C ILE A 98 18.69 15.89 -0.10
N GLY A 99 19.63 15.20 0.53
CA GLY A 99 19.52 14.76 1.93
C GLY A 99 18.22 14.06 2.35
N THR A 100 18.10 12.77 2.03
CA THR A 100 17.32 11.74 2.77
C THR A 100 15.77 11.89 2.78
N MET A 101 14.95 10.89 2.47
CA MET A 101 15.00 9.46 2.81
C MET A 101 14.00 8.74 1.87
N GLY A 102 14.03 7.40 1.82
CA GLY A 102 12.88 6.60 1.35
C GLY A 102 11.57 6.99 2.06
N TRP A 103 10.43 6.41 1.66
CA TRP A 103 9.10 6.83 2.10
C TRP A 103 9.01 6.95 3.64
N LYS A 104 8.97 8.18 4.17
CA LYS A 104 9.08 8.39 5.62
C LYS A 104 7.79 8.08 6.40
N GLY A 105 6.77 7.46 5.80
CA GLY A 105 5.46 7.19 6.46
C GLY A 105 4.66 8.43 6.91
N TYR A 106 5.27 9.62 6.96
CA TYR A 106 4.67 10.88 7.42
C TYR A 106 3.64 11.49 6.46
N ARG A 107 3.39 10.86 5.29
CA ARG A 107 2.47 11.38 4.27
C ARG A 107 1.23 10.51 4.04
N ILE A 108 0.79 9.75 5.04
CA ILE A 108 -0.61 9.31 5.08
C ILE A 108 -1.42 10.47 5.67
N LEU A 109 -2.02 11.30 4.80
CA LEU A 109 -3.01 12.34 5.17
C LEU A 109 -2.57 13.39 6.21
N GLY A 110 -1.27 13.65 6.38
CA GLY A 110 -0.78 14.64 7.35
C GLY A 110 -0.99 14.26 8.83
N ILE A 111 -1.39 13.01 9.09
CA ILE A 111 -1.52 12.47 10.44
C ILE A 111 -0.21 11.76 10.74
N LYS A 112 0.43 12.10 11.86
CA LYS A 112 1.49 11.29 12.46
C LYS A 112 0.83 10.22 13.32
N PRO A 113 0.62 8.97 12.88
CA PRO A 113 0.20 7.95 13.81
C PRO A 113 1.41 7.60 14.68
N LEU A 114 1.53 8.27 15.83
CA LEU A 114 2.53 8.03 16.87
C LEU A 114 2.65 6.51 17.18
N SER A 115 1.53 5.79 17.05
CA SER A 115 1.38 4.35 17.19
C SER A 115 2.23 3.53 16.19
N ILE A 116 2.31 3.94 14.92
CA ILE A 116 3.06 3.19 13.89
C ILE A 116 4.57 3.41 14.08
N THR A 117 4.99 4.64 14.36
CA THR A 117 6.41 4.96 14.64
C THR A 117 6.92 4.25 15.89
N LEU A 118 6.12 4.19 16.96
CA LEU A 118 6.44 3.44 18.19
C LEU A 118 6.47 1.93 17.94
N MET A 119 5.60 1.40 17.09
CA MET A 119 5.56 -0.03 16.79
C MET A 119 6.76 -0.49 15.95
N ILE A 120 7.16 0.31 14.95
CA ILE A 120 8.36 0.05 14.13
C ILE A 120 9.63 0.06 15.00
N THR A 121 9.77 1.06 15.87
CA THR A 121 10.95 1.17 16.75
C THR A 121 10.99 0.09 17.84
N LYS A 122 9.83 -0.28 18.41
CA LYS A 122 9.75 -1.30 19.46
C LYS A 122 10.03 -2.72 18.95
N LYS A 123 9.58 -3.09 17.73
CA LYS A 123 9.87 -4.41 17.14
C LYS A 123 11.38 -4.57 16.85
N ARG A 124 12.06 -3.49 16.45
CA ARG A 124 13.51 -3.45 16.20
C ARG A 124 14.35 -3.71 17.46
N LEU A 125 13.82 -3.43 18.65
CA LEU A 125 14.50 -3.65 19.95
C LEU A 125 14.29 -5.05 20.55
N ILE A 126 13.34 -5.83 20.02
CA ILE A 126 13.01 -7.18 20.54
C ILE A 126 13.65 -8.28 19.67
N THR A 127 14.22 -7.92 18.52
CA THR A 127 14.80 -8.86 17.54
C THR A 127 16.33 -8.73 17.42
N LEU A 128 16.98 -8.06 18.37
CA LEU A 128 18.44 -7.99 18.57
C LEU A 128 18.77 -8.62 19.92
#